data_AF-A0A9E0I4D8-F1
#
_entry.id   AF-A0A9E0I4D8-F1
#
_cell.length_a   1.000
_cell.length_b   1.000
_cell.length_c   1.000
_cell.angle_alpha   90.00
_cell.angle_beta   90.00
_cell.angle_gamma   90.00
#
_symmetry.space_group_name_H-M   'P 1'
#
loop_
_entity.id
_entity.type
_entity.pdbx_description
1 polymer ?
#
loop_
_entity_poly.entity_id
_entity_poly.type
_entity_poly.pdbx_seq_one_letter_code
_entity_poly.pdbx_strand_id
1 'polypeptide(L)'
;MAVAGSRDAAPSALKSVRPPKFRADGQGRLVIDAQTRHDLELVFGLYQGPSVLQTLSGLAEGLPGQARQDLLNTYNQYVHYQTAVEQALAALPPEEPLTLSGALREFDVLREVRRRHFGEAVAEAMFGEEEQRTQALNDYMAQHTDPTLPLGERAALAQAAWWKAHERDAKKPDSP
;
A
#
# COMPACT_ATOMS: atom_id res chain seq x y z
N MET A 1 -35.43 2.50 29.61
CA MET A 1 -35.11 3.77 28.91
C MET A 1 -34.01 3.46 27.91
N ALA A 2 -34.28 3.63 26.62
CA ALA A 2 -33.34 3.42 25.53
C ALA A 2 -32.60 4.73 25.22
N VAL A 3 -31.30 4.64 24.94
CA VAL A 3 -30.57 5.66 24.19
C VAL A 3 -29.83 4.95 23.08
N ALA A 4 -30.48 4.93 21.91
CA ALA A 4 -29.85 4.62 20.64
C ALA A 4 -28.93 5.79 20.28
N GLY A 5 -27.62 5.55 20.36
CA GLY A 5 -26.62 6.46 19.80
C GLY A 5 -26.50 6.18 18.31
N SER A 6 -27.16 6.98 17.49
CA SER A 6 -27.01 7.00 16.04
C SER A 6 -25.54 7.23 15.67
N ARG A 7 -24.86 6.19 15.15
CA ARG A 7 -23.60 6.34 14.40
C ARG A 7 -23.92 6.64 12.94
N ASP A 8 -24.61 7.75 12.71
CA ASP A 8 -24.70 8.36 11.39
C ASP A 8 -23.74 9.54 11.34
N ALA A 9 -22.47 9.24 11.02
CA ALA A 9 -21.58 10.19 10.39
C ALA A 9 -20.35 9.48 9.77
N ALA A 10 -20.55 8.78 8.66
CA ALA A 10 -19.49 8.71 7.65
C ALA A 10 -20.01 9.16 6.27
N PRO A 11 -20.28 10.46 6.03
CA PRO A 11 -20.58 10.92 4.68
C PRO A 11 -19.78 12.19 4.35
N SER A 12 -18.48 12.07 4.05
CA SER A 12 -17.74 13.15 3.36
C SER A 12 -16.47 12.69 2.64
N ALA A 13 -15.64 11.80 3.23
CA ALA A 13 -14.36 11.41 2.60
C ALA A 13 -14.53 10.61 1.30
N LEU A 14 -15.53 9.73 1.22
CA LEU A 14 -15.77 8.83 0.09
C LEU A 14 -16.28 9.52 -1.18
N LYS A 15 -16.76 10.77 -1.11
CA LYS A 15 -17.25 11.52 -2.29
C LYS A 15 -16.12 12.01 -3.21
N SER A 16 -14.86 11.94 -2.75
CA SER A 16 -13.68 12.44 -3.45
C SER A 16 -12.75 11.35 -3.99
N VAL A 17 -13.05 10.08 -3.70
CA VAL A 17 -12.20 8.96 -4.10
C VAL A 17 -12.42 8.66 -5.59
N ARG A 18 -11.33 8.71 -6.36
CA ARG A 18 -11.36 8.33 -7.78
C ARG A 18 -11.82 6.87 -7.90
N PRO A 19 -12.73 6.55 -8.84
CA PRO A 19 -13.09 5.15 -9.06
C PRO A 19 -11.86 4.34 -9.50
N PRO A 20 -11.75 3.07 -9.07
CA PRO A 20 -10.73 2.14 -9.54
C PRO A 20 -10.72 2.08 -11.08
N LYS A 21 -9.54 1.94 -11.70
CA LYS A 21 -9.42 1.82 -13.16
C LYS A 21 -8.26 0.90 -13.53
N PHE A 22 -8.63 -0.29 -13.98
CA PHE A 22 -7.68 -1.28 -14.46
C PHE A 22 -7.29 -1.04 -15.92
N ARG A 23 -6.08 -1.50 -16.29
CA ARG A 23 -5.49 -1.31 -17.62
C ARG A 23 -4.99 -2.63 -18.17
N ALA A 24 -4.99 -2.76 -19.50
CA ALA A 24 -4.32 -3.85 -20.19
C ALA A 24 -3.06 -3.35 -20.92
N ASP A 25 -2.05 -4.21 -21.01
CA ASP A 25 -0.84 -3.96 -21.80
C ASP A 25 -1.10 -4.20 -23.30
N GLY A 26 -0.10 -3.93 -24.14
CA GLY A 26 -0.19 -4.16 -25.59
C GLY A 26 -0.38 -5.64 -26.00
N GLN A 27 -0.24 -6.58 -25.05
CA GLN A 27 -0.46 -8.01 -25.26
C GLN A 27 -1.85 -8.45 -24.74
N GLY A 28 -2.66 -7.52 -24.22
CA GLY A 28 -3.98 -7.79 -23.70
C GLY A 28 -4.01 -8.41 -22.30
N ARG A 29 -2.90 -8.38 -21.57
CA ARG A 29 -2.79 -8.83 -20.17
C ARG A 29 -3.02 -7.67 -19.21
N LEU A 30 -3.42 -7.97 -17.98
CA LEU A 30 -3.56 -6.93 -16.97
C LEU A 30 -2.21 -6.25 -16.69
N VAL A 31 -2.18 -4.92 -16.66
CA VAL A 31 -1.00 -4.17 -16.19
C VAL A 31 -0.88 -4.37 -14.69
N ILE A 32 0.29 -4.81 -14.24
CA ILE A 32 0.63 -5.01 -12.83
C ILE A 32 1.62 -3.94 -12.41
N ASP A 33 1.16 -3.01 -11.58
CA ASP A 33 1.96 -1.91 -11.04
C ASP A 33 1.35 -1.38 -9.72
N ALA A 34 1.96 -0.35 -9.14
CA ALA A 34 1.49 0.31 -7.93
C ALA A 34 0.08 0.91 -8.05
N GLN A 35 -0.34 1.36 -9.25
CA GLN A 35 -1.71 1.85 -9.45
C GLN A 35 -2.71 0.71 -9.43
N THR A 36 -2.40 -0.43 -10.04
CA THR A 36 -3.24 -1.63 -9.98
C THR A 36 -3.39 -2.09 -8.53
N ARG A 37 -2.31 -2.13 -7.74
CA ARG A 37 -2.39 -2.40 -6.30
C ARG A 37 -3.34 -1.44 -5.59
N HIS A 38 -3.15 -0.13 -5.78
CA HIS A 38 -3.99 0.89 -5.14
C HIS A 38 -5.47 0.74 -5.51
N ASP A 39 -5.76 0.44 -6.77
CA ASP A 39 -7.12 0.23 -7.23
C ASP A 39 -7.73 -1.07 -6.65
N LEU A 40 -6.93 -2.12 -6.43
CA LEU A 40 -7.35 -3.32 -5.69
C LEU A 40 -7.62 -3.04 -4.21
N GLU A 41 -6.77 -2.22 -3.56
CA GLU A 41 -6.98 -1.74 -2.18
C GLU A 41 -8.32 -1.01 -2.04
N LEU A 42 -8.63 -0.11 -2.98
CA LEU A 42 -9.92 0.58 -3.03
C LEU A 42 -11.07 -0.39 -3.19
N VAL A 43 -10.97 -1.37 -4.09
CA VAL A 43 -12.03 -2.36 -4.26
C VAL A 43 -12.24 -3.16 -2.97
N PHE A 44 -11.15 -3.62 -2.36
CA PHE A 44 -11.18 -4.40 -1.12
C PHE A 44 -11.77 -3.60 0.06
N GLY A 45 -11.44 -2.32 0.18
CA GLY A 45 -11.90 -1.46 1.26
C GLY A 45 -13.33 -0.93 1.09
N LEU A 46 -13.79 -0.72 -0.14
CA LEU A 46 -15.08 -0.07 -0.42
C LEU A 46 -16.22 -1.04 -0.66
N TYR A 47 -15.94 -2.25 -1.14
CA TYR A 47 -16.96 -3.22 -1.51
C TYR A 47 -16.83 -4.49 -0.67
N GLN A 48 -17.96 -5.05 -0.25
CA GLN A 48 -17.99 -6.27 0.56
C GLN A 48 -19.03 -7.27 0.05
N GLY A 49 -18.77 -8.55 0.29
CA GLY A 49 -19.68 -9.64 -0.03
C GLY A 49 -19.97 -9.78 -1.54
N PRO A 50 -21.17 -10.22 -1.94
CA PRO A 50 -21.51 -10.50 -3.33
C PRO A 50 -21.37 -9.29 -4.28
N SER A 51 -21.41 -8.07 -3.75
CA SER A 51 -21.27 -6.84 -4.53
C SER A 51 -19.88 -6.65 -5.15
N VAL A 52 -18.85 -7.27 -4.56
CA VAL A 52 -17.46 -7.16 -5.03
C VAL A 52 -17.31 -7.74 -6.44
N LEU A 53 -17.87 -8.93 -6.69
CA LEU A 53 -17.74 -9.58 -8.00
C LEU A 53 -18.48 -8.83 -9.11
N GLN A 54 -19.65 -8.26 -8.79
CA GLN A 54 -20.37 -7.39 -9.72
C GLN A 54 -19.59 -6.11 -10.01
N THR A 55 -19.00 -5.51 -8.98
CA THR A 55 -18.18 -4.31 -9.12
C THR A 55 -16.94 -4.58 -9.97
N LEU A 56 -16.20 -5.66 -9.67
CA LEU A 56 -15.05 -6.07 -10.46
C LEU A 56 -15.43 -6.36 -11.91
N SER A 57 -16.58 -7.01 -12.14
CA SER A 57 -17.06 -7.27 -13.51
C SER A 57 -17.31 -5.97 -14.27
N GLY A 58 -17.96 -4.98 -13.64
CA GLY A 58 -18.18 -3.65 -14.21
C GLY A 58 -16.87 -2.90 -14.48
N LEU A 59 -15.92 -2.94 -13.55
CA LEU A 59 -14.58 -2.35 -13.70
C LEU A 59 -13.77 -3.04 -14.81
N ALA A 60 -14.11 -4.28 -15.15
CA ALA A 60 -13.45 -5.09 -16.16
C ALA A 60 -14.08 -4.96 -17.56
N GLU A 61 -15.23 -4.30 -17.73
CA GLU A 61 -15.98 -4.28 -19.01
C GLU A 61 -15.16 -3.80 -20.21
N GLY A 62 -14.25 -2.83 -19.99
CA GLY A 62 -13.36 -2.29 -21.02
C GLY A 62 -12.06 -3.08 -21.25
N LEU A 63 -11.83 -4.17 -20.51
CA LEU A 63 -10.60 -4.96 -20.62
C LEU A 63 -10.73 -6.11 -21.63
N PRO A 64 -9.64 -6.48 -22.33
CA PRO A 64 -9.55 -7.72 -23.10
C PRO A 64 -9.87 -8.96 -22.26
N GLY A 65 -10.30 -10.05 -22.91
CA GLY A 65 -10.71 -11.29 -22.24
C GLY A 65 -9.69 -11.82 -21.22
N GLN A 66 -8.40 -11.84 -21.60
CA GLN A 66 -7.33 -12.29 -20.70
C GLN A 66 -7.16 -11.34 -19.50
N ALA A 67 -7.03 -10.03 -19.73
CA ALA A 67 -6.93 -9.03 -18.66
C ALA A 67 -8.12 -9.06 -17.67
N ARG A 68 -9.33 -9.41 -18.13
CA ARG A 68 -10.49 -9.60 -17.24
C ARG A 68 -10.30 -10.78 -16.29
N GLN A 69 -9.81 -11.91 -16.81
CA GLN A 69 -9.52 -13.09 -16.00
C GLN A 69 -8.35 -12.83 -15.04
N ASP A 70 -7.30 -12.18 -15.53
CA ASP A 70 -6.15 -11.78 -14.73
C ASP A 70 -6.59 -10.87 -13.57
N LEU A 71 -7.51 -9.93 -13.80
CA LEU A 71 -8.03 -9.05 -12.74
C LEU A 71 -8.73 -9.83 -11.63
N LEU A 72 -9.62 -10.75 -11.98
CA LEU A 72 -10.32 -11.56 -10.99
C LEU A 72 -9.35 -12.43 -10.19
N ASN A 73 -8.36 -13.03 -10.85
CA ASN A 73 -7.33 -13.83 -10.20
C ASN A 73 -6.46 -12.99 -9.26
N THR A 74 -6.02 -11.82 -9.74
CA THR A 74 -5.19 -10.88 -8.97
C THR A 74 -5.94 -10.38 -7.74
N TYR A 75 -7.24 -10.06 -7.86
CA TYR A 75 -8.06 -9.65 -6.73
C TYR A 75 -8.18 -10.77 -5.67
N ASN A 76 -8.44 -12.01 -6.08
CA ASN A 76 -8.50 -13.13 -5.14
C ASN A 76 -7.15 -13.35 -4.43
N GLN A 77 -6.04 -13.23 -5.15
CA GLN A 77 -4.70 -13.29 -4.57
C GLN A 77 -4.46 -12.13 -3.60
N TYR A 78 -4.96 -10.94 -3.92
CA TYR A 78 -4.89 -9.77 -3.05
C TYR A 78 -5.68 -9.97 -1.74
N VAL A 79 -6.88 -10.55 -1.78
CA VAL A 79 -7.66 -10.90 -0.58
C VAL A 79 -6.88 -11.84 0.33
N HIS A 80 -6.28 -12.90 -0.23
CA HIS A 80 -5.46 -13.84 0.55
C HIS A 80 -4.21 -13.17 1.13
N TYR A 81 -3.58 -12.28 0.36
CA TYR A 81 -2.46 -11.47 0.82
C TYR A 81 -2.83 -10.63 2.05
N GLN A 82 -3.98 -9.95 2.05
CA GLN A 82 -4.41 -9.14 3.19
C GLN A 82 -4.59 -9.98 4.46
N THR A 83 -5.21 -11.16 4.34
CA THR A 83 -5.31 -12.10 5.47
C THR A 83 -3.93 -12.57 5.95
N ALA A 84 -2.99 -12.83 5.04
CA ALA A 84 -1.64 -13.24 5.41
C ALA A 84 -0.86 -12.11 6.09
N VAL A 85 -1.06 -10.85 5.70
CA VAL A 85 -0.50 -9.67 6.37
C VAL A 85 -1.03 -9.58 7.79
N GLU A 86 -2.35 -9.67 7.99
CA GLU A 86 -2.97 -9.62 9.32
C GLU A 86 -2.40 -10.72 10.24
N GLN A 87 -2.28 -11.94 9.72
CA GLN A 87 -1.71 -13.07 10.47
C GLN A 87 -0.23 -12.86 10.80
N ALA A 88 0.56 -12.38 9.84
CA ALA A 88 1.99 -12.18 10.02
C ALA A 88 2.29 -11.07 11.03
N LEU A 89 1.53 -9.97 10.99
CA LEU A 89 1.65 -8.89 11.96
C LEU A 89 1.15 -9.30 13.35
N ALA A 90 0.06 -10.07 13.43
CA ALA A 90 -0.45 -10.59 14.71
C ALA A 90 0.51 -11.60 15.37
N ALA A 91 1.38 -12.24 14.60
CA ALA A 91 2.39 -13.16 15.10
C ALA A 91 3.64 -12.45 15.65
N LEU A 92 3.78 -11.14 15.43
CA LEU A 92 4.86 -10.37 16.03
C LEU A 92 4.66 -10.27 17.55
N PRO A 93 5.74 -10.28 18.35
CA PRO A 93 5.64 -10.09 19.79
C PRO A 93 5.00 -8.72 20.08
N PRO A 94 4.15 -8.61 21.10
CA PRO A 94 3.60 -7.33 21.53
C PRO A 94 4.76 -6.41 21.92
N GLU A 95 5.01 -5.36 21.14
CA GLU A 95 6.04 -4.37 21.45
C GLU A 95 5.51 -3.29 22.40
N GLU A 96 6.43 -2.73 23.19
CA GLU A 96 6.26 -1.42 23.85
C GLU A 96 6.04 -0.31 22.79
N PRO A 97 5.43 0.84 23.14
CA PRO A 97 4.93 1.81 22.16
C PRO A 97 5.96 2.25 21.10
N LEU A 98 5.53 2.23 19.82
CA LEU A 98 6.11 2.91 18.64
C LEU A 98 7.64 3.09 18.70
N THR A 99 8.40 2.00 18.54
CA THR A 99 9.87 2.02 18.41
C THR A 99 10.32 1.93 16.95
N LEU A 100 11.51 2.44 16.63
CA LEU A 100 12.09 2.28 15.29
C LEU A 100 12.38 0.79 14.98
N SER A 101 12.81 0.02 15.99
CA SER A 101 13.10 -1.41 15.85
C SER A 101 11.84 -2.21 15.50
N GLY A 102 10.70 -1.88 16.12
CA GLY A 102 9.40 -2.44 15.79
C GLY A 102 8.98 -2.10 14.37
N ALA A 103 9.09 -0.82 13.98
CA ALA A 103 8.76 -0.37 12.62
C ALA A 103 9.61 -1.07 11.54
N LEU A 104 10.91 -1.26 11.79
CA LEU A 104 11.81 -2.01 10.90
C LEU A 104 11.37 -3.48 10.78
N ARG A 105 11.02 -4.12 11.90
CA ARG A 105 10.56 -5.51 11.89
C ARG A 105 9.23 -5.67 11.14
N GLU A 106 8.26 -4.79 11.38
CA GLU A 106 6.99 -4.78 10.65
C GLU A 106 7.23 -4.61 9.15
N PHE A 107 8.11 -3.69 8.77
CA PHE A 107 8.49 -3.47 7.38
C PHE A 107 9.07 -4.74 6.73
N ASP A 108 10.02 -5.40 7.38
CA ASP A 108 10.64 -6.64 6.87
C ASP A 108 9.60 -7.76 6.72
N VAL A 109 8.69 -7.93 7.69
CA VAL A 109 7.60 -8.90 7.60
C VAL A 109 6.69 -8.62 6.40
N LEU A 110 6.29 -7.35 6.21
CA LEU A 110 5.45 -6.97 5.07
C LEU A 110 6.14 -7.29 3.74
N ARG A 111 7.43 -6.97 3.61
CA ARG A 111 8.20 -7.28 2.41
C ARG A 111 8.21 -8.77 2.13
N GLU A 112 8.49 -9.60 3.14
CA GLU A 112 8.53 -11.05 3.00
C GLU A 112 7.17 -11.62 2.56
N VAL A 113 6.08 -11.18 3.21
CA VAL A 113 4.72 -11.63 2.87
C VAL A 113 4.38 -11.29 1.41
N ARG A 114 4.76 -10.10 0.94
CA ARG A 114 4.56 -9.67 -0.46
C ARG A 114 5.30 -10.59 -1.44
N ARG A 115 6.58 -10.91 -1.20
CA ARG A 115 7.36 -11.80 -2.08
C ARG A 115 6.81 -13.20 -2.07
N ARG A 116 6.40 -13.71 -0.90
CA ARG A 116 5.82 -15.05 -0.79
C ARG A 116 4.49 -15.17 -1.55
N HIS A 117 3.66 -14.13 -1.53
CA HIS A 117 2.36 -14.17 -2.20
C HIS A 117 2.44 -13.91 -3.69
N PHE A 118 3.21 -12.92 -4.10
CA PHE A 118 3.19 -12.43 -5.47
C PHE A 118 4.41 -12.87 -6.30
N GLY A 119 5.47 -13.35 -5.64
CA GLY A 119 6.79 -13.55 -6.26
C GLY A 119 7.55 -12.23 -6.43
N GLU A 120 8.85 -12.33 -6.70
CA GLU A 120 9.77 -11.19 -6.70
C GLU A 120 9.34 -10.08 -7.68
N ALA A 121 9.07 -10.44 -8.93
CA ALA A 121 8.80 -9.47 -9.99
C ALA A 121 7.48 -8.71 -9.78
N VAL A 122 6.43 -9.39 -9.37
CA VAL A 122 5.12 -8.77 -9.12
C VAL A 122 5.15 -7.96 -7.84
N ALA A 123 5.82 -8.45 -6.79
CA ALA A 123 6.00 -7.69 -5.56
C ALA A 123 6.76 -6.37 -5.82
N GLU A 124 7.83 -6.42 -6.61
CA GLU A 124 8.56 -5.21 -6.99
C GLU A 124 7.69 -4.25 -7.80
N ALA A 125 6.94 -4.74 -8.79
CA ALA A 125 6.07 -3.89 -9.59
C ALA A 125 4.94 -3.21 -8.78
N MET A 126 4.37 -3.90 -7.80
CA MET A 126 3.26 -3.39 -6.99
C MET A 126 3.70 -2.54 -5.79
N PHE A 127 4.84 -2.88 -5.17
CA PHE A 127 5.24 -2.33 -3.87
C PHE A 127 6.64 -1.70 -3.87
N GLY A 128 7.46 -1.91 -4.90
CA GLY A 128 8.87 -1.51 -4.92
C GLY A 128 9.08 -0.03 -4.63
N GLU A 129 8.30 0.86 -5.25
CA GLU A 129 8.40 2.31 -5.00
C GLU A 129 8.08 2.68 -3.54
N GLU A 130 7.02 2.09 -2.97
CA GLU A 130 6.64 2.31 -1.57
C GLU A 130 7.73 1.81 -0.63
N GLU A 131 8.29 0.64 -0.91
CA GLU A 131 9.31 0.03 -0.07
C GLU A 131 10.64 0.75 -0.12
N GLN A 132 11.07 1.20 -1.31
CA GLN A 132 12.28 2.02 -1.45
C GLN A 132 12.12 3.33 -0.67
N ARG A 133 10.95 3.98 -0.76
CA ARG A 133 10.66 5.19 0.02
C ARG A 133 10.67 4.91 1.52
N THR A 134 10.04 3.82 1.95
CA THR A 134 9.95 3.44 3.37
C THR A 134 11.32 3.09 3.93
N GLN A 135 12.13 2.33 3.18
CA GLN A 135 13.52 2.02 3.54
C GLN A 135 14.34 3.31 3.69
N ALA A 136 14.25 4.22 2.72
CA ALA A 136 14.97 5.49 2.81
C ALA A 136 14.58 6.29 4.06
N LEU A 137 13.28 6.36 4.39
CA LEU A 137 12.81 7.03 5.62
C LEU A 137 13.35 6.34 6.89
N ASN A 138 13.36 5.01 6.92
CA ASN A 138 13.95 4.24 8.01
C ASN A 138 15.44 4.52 8.18
N ASP A 139 16.20 4.59 7.08
CA ASP A 139 17.62 4.91 7.07
C ASP A 139 17.88 6.33 7.60
N TYR A 140 17.03 7.30 7.24
CA TYR A 140 17.08 8.65 7.80
C TYR A 140 16.75 8.66 9.30
N MET A 141 15.75 7.91 9.75
CA MET A 141 15.43 7.80 11.18
C MET A 141 16.57 7.16 11.98
N ALA A 142 17.28 6.18 11.40
CA ALA A 142 18.42 5.51 12.03
C ALA A 142 19.63 6.44 12.25
N GLN A 143 19.78 7.49 11.43
CA GLN A 143 20.84 8.51 11.58
C GLN A 143 20.61 9.40 12.81
N HIS A 144 19.37 9.51 13.29
CA HIS A 144 19.05 10.23 14.52
C HIS A 144 19.15 9.27 15.72
N THR A 145 20.31 9.27 16.38
CA THR A 145 20.62 8.40 17.54
C THR A 145 20.26 9.02 18.88
N ASP A 146 19.65 10.21 18.91
CA ASP A 146 19.23 10.86 20.16
C ASP A 146 18.11 10.02 20.82
N PRO A 147 18.37 9.39 21.98
CA PRO A 147 17.42 8.50 22.62
C PRO A 147 16.23 9.25 23.25
N THR A 148 16.30 10.59 23.35
CA THR A 148 15.24 11.42 23.93
C THR A 148 14.22 11.90 22.89
N LEU A 149 14.53 11.72 21.60
CA LEU A 149 13.70 12.19 20.50
C LEU A 149 12.55 11.20 20.23
N PRO A 150 11.27 11.62 20.36
CA PRO A 150 10.13 10.75 20.08
C PRO A 150 10.12 10.25 18.63
N LEU A 151 9.60 9.03 18.38
CA LEU A 151 9.58 8.45 17.03
C LEU A 151 8.88 9.34 16.00
N GLY A 152 7.76 9.98 16.37
CA GLY A 152 7.04 10.89 15.47
C GLY A 152 7.88 12.11 15.05
N GLU A 153 8.71 12.63 15.95
CA GLU A 153 9.60 13.76 15.65
C GLU A 153 10.79 13.30 14.80
N ARG A 154 11.33 12.11 15.06
CA ARG A 154 12.32 11.45 14.20
C ARG A 154 11.81 11.23 12.78
N ALA A 155 10.56 10.78 12.64
CA ALA A 155 9.91 10.57 11.35
C ALA A 155 9.72 11.90 10.59
N ALA A 156 9.33 12.98 11.27
CA ALA A 156 9.19 14.30 10.66
C ALA A 156 10.53 14.87 10.16
N LEU A 157 11.60 14.73 10.96
CA LEU A 157 12.96 15.12 10.55
C LEU A 157 13.45 14.29 9.36
N ALA A 158 13.23 12.97 9.39
CA ALA A 158 13.58 12.07 8.31
C ALA A 158 12.84 12.44 7.00
N GLN A 159 11.55 12.74 7.08
CA GLN A 159 10.75 13.16 5.93
C GLN A 159 11.24 14.50 5.37
N ALA A 160 11.56 15.48 6.23
CA ALA A 160 12.09 16.77 5.80
C ALA A 160 13.48 16.64 5.15
N ALA A 161 14.33 15.76 5.68
CA ALA A 161 15.64 15.47 5.11
C ALA A 161 15.52 14.79 3.73
N TRP A 162 14.64 13.80 3.62
CA TRP A 162 14.34 13.10 2.37
C TRP A 162 13.82 14.07 1.28
N TRP A 163 12.88 14.95 1.63
CA TRP A 163 12.35 15.98 0.72
C TRP A 163 13.45 16.91 0.21
N LYS A 164 14.29 17.45 1.12
CA LYS A 164 15.41 18.34 0.74
C LYS A 164 16.43 17.65 -0.17
N ALA A 165 16.70 16.36 0.02
CA ALA A 165 17.61 15.61 -0.84
C ALA A 165 17.03 15.47 -2.26
N HIS A 166 15.75 15.11 -2.39
CA HIS A 166 15.10 14.88 -3.69
C HIS A 166 14.77 16.19 -4.44
N GLU A 167 14.50 17.29 -3.73
CA GLU A 167 14.41 18.63 -4.36
C GLU A 167 15.74 19.13 -4.91
N ARG A 168 16.86 18.78 -4.25
CA ARG A 168 18.21 19.13 -4.74
C ARG A 168 18.58 18.38 -6.00
N ASP A 169 18.18 17.12 -6.10
CA ASP A 169 18.43 16.30 -7.29
C ASP A 169 17.53 16.70 -8.47
N ALA A 170 16.28 17.13 -8.21
CA ALA A 170 15.41 17.73 -9.24
C ALA A 170 15.93 19.09 -9.76
N LYS A 171 16.81 19.77 -9.01
CA LYS A 171 17.42 21.06 -9.35
C LYS A 171 18.84 20.98 -9.91
N LYS A 172 19.40 19.78 -10.14
CA LYS A 172 20.61 19.64 -10.95
C LYS A 172 20.21 19.52 -12.43
N PRO A 173 20.21 20.60 -13.23
CA PRO A 173 20.28 20.42 -14.68
C PRO A 173 21.60 19.74 -15.00
N ASP A 174 21.56 18.78 -15.93
CA ASP A 174 22.75 18.24 -16.59
C ASP A 174 23.66 19.41 -16.95
N SER A 175 24.80 19.50 -16.28
CA SER A 175 25.84 20.44 -16.66
C SER A 175 26.57 19.82 -17.86
N PRO A 176 26.66 20.53 -18.99
CA PRO A 176 27.38 20.07 -20.18
C PRO A 176 28.89 19.91 -19.94
#